data_AF-A0A3D2W4I8-F1
#
_entry.id   AF-A0A3D2W4I8-F1
#
_cell.length_a   1.000
_cell.length_b   1.000
_cell.length_c   1.000
_cell.angle_alpha   90.00
_cell.angle_beta   90.00
_cell.angle_gamma   90.00
#
_symmetry.space_group_name_H-M   'P 1'
#
loop_
_entity.id
_entity.type
_entity.pdbx_description
1 polymer ?
#
loop_
_entity_poly.entity_id
_entity_poly.type
_entity_poly.pdbx_seq_one_letter_code
_entity_poly.pdbx_strand_id
1 'polypeptide(L)'
;KLIAGMCSGTTVLEAAGVLQGKKATGYTGYEEKLKSAEFVHEVAVFDQNVVTSQGPATPYPFAFKIMEALGIDPSGMKERLLYSLAGGR
;
A
#
# COMPACT_ATOMS: atom_id res chain seq x y z
N LYS A 1 -1.91 10.59 12.27
CA LYS A 1 -1.11 9.35 12.46
C LYS A 1 -1.23 8.51 11.19
N LEU A 2 -0.14 7.89 10.73
CA LEU A 2 -0.13 7.04 9.54
C LEU A 2 -0.70 5.65 9.90
N ILE A 3 -1.55 5.10 9.04
CA ILE A 3 -2.09 3.74 9.12
C ILE A 3 -1.64 3.00 7.87
N ALA A 4 -1.21 1.75 8.00
CA ALA A 4 -0.75 0.96 6.86
C ALA A 4 -1.28 -0.47 6.93
N GLY A 5 -1.72 -1.02 5.79
CA GLY A 5 -2.21 -2.39 5.69
C GLY A 5 -1.90 -3.02 4.34
N MET A 6 -1.52 -4.29 4.33
CA MET A 6 -1.19 -5.03 3.10
C MET A 6 -1.82 -6.43 3.17
N CYS A 7 -2.17 -7.00 2.02
CA CYS A 7 -2.79 -8.33 1.96
C CYS A 7 -4.06 -8.36 2.82
N SER A 8 -4.22 -9.34 3.72
CA SER A 8 -5.36 -9.39 4.65
C SER A 8 -5.40 -8.25 5.68
N GLY A 9 -4.33 -7.46 5.82
CA GLY A 9 -4.37 -6.24 6.61
C GLY A 9 -5.39 -5.22 6.08
N THR A 10 -5.62 -5.17 4.76
CA THR A 10 -6.56 -4.22 4.16
C THR A 10 -8.02 -4.55 4.51
N THR A 11 -8.36 -5.83 4.68
CA THR A 11 -9.70 -6.23 5.13
C THR A 11 -9.96 -5.88 6.59
N VAL A 12 -8.91 -5.82 7.42
CA VAL A 12 -9.04 -5.31 8.80
C VAL A 12 -9.31 -3.80 8.78
N LEU A 13 -8.64 -3.05 7.89
CA LEU A 13 -8.90 -1.61 7.72
C LEU A 13 -10.32 -1.34 7.21
N GLU A 14 -10.82 -2.14 6.28
CA GLU A 14 -12.21 -2.10 5.84
C GLU A 14 -13.17 -2.33 7.01
N ALA A 15 -12.98 -3.43 7.75
CA ALA A 15 -13.86 -3.79 8.87
C ALA A 15 -13.87 -2.73 9.98
N ALA A 16 -12.77 -1.99 10.13
CA ALA A 16 -12.64 -0.87 11.06
C ALA A 16 -13.21 0.46 10.52
N GLY A 17 -13.72 0.50 9.28
CA GLY A 17 -14.23 1.71 8.63
C GLY A 17 -13.15 2.73 8.23
N VAL A 18 -11.88 2.33 8.24
CA VAL A 18 -10.74 3.23 7.95
C VAL A 18 -10.65 3.57 6.46
N LEU A 19 -11.12 2.68 5.59
CA LEU A 19 -11.06 2.84 4.13
C LEU A 19 -12.21 3.64 3.53
N GLN A 20 -13.23 4.00 4.33
CA GLN A 20 -14.45 4.66 3.85
C GLN A 20 -14.13 5.94 3.07
N GLY A 21 -14.49 5.95 1.78
CA GLY A 21 -14.30 7.09 0.88
C GLY A 21 -12.85 7.40 0.56
N LYS A 22 -11.93 6.44 0.75
CA LYS A 22 -10.52 6.55 0.40
C LYS A 22 -10.16 5.63 -0.76
N LYS A 23 -9.11 5.99 -1.50
CA LYS A 23 -8.45 5.09 -2.44
C LYS A 23 -7.70 4.02 -1.67
N ALA A 24 -7.90 2.77 -2.07
CA ALA A 24 -7.17 1.64 -1.51
C ALA A 24 -6.89 0.59 -2.56
N THR A 25 -5.86 -0.21 -2.32
CA THR A 25 -5.62 -1.45 -3.06
C THR A 25 -5.57 -2.63 -2.09
N GLY A 26 -5.59 -3.85 -2.62
CA GLY A 26 -5.58 -5.07 -1.84
C GLY A 26 -5.18 -6.27 -2.70
N TYR A 27 -5.18 -7.45 -2.09
CA TYR A 27 -4.89 -8.68 -2.83
C TYR A 27 -5.86 -8.85 -4.01
N THR A 28 -5.42 -9.46 -5.11
CA THR A 28 -6.28 -9.70 -6.28
C THR A 28 -7.55 -10.44 -5.87
N GLY A 29 -8.73 -9.91 -6.22
CA GLY A 29 -10.02 -10.46 -5.80
C GLY A 29 -10.57 -9.88 -4.49
N TYR A 30 -9.94 -8.85 -3.92
CA TYR A 30 -10.43 -8.17 -2.71
C TYR A 30 -11.33 -6.96 -3.02
N GLU A 31 -11.60 -6.66 -4.28
CA GLU A 31 -12.54 -5.62 -4.72
C GLU A 31 -13.89 -5.77 -4.02
N GLU A 32 -14.39 -7.01 -3.95
CA GLU A 32 -15.63 -7.37 -3.27
C GLU A 32 -15.54 -7.34 -1.74
N LYS A 33 -14.34 -7.22 -1.18
CA LYS A 33 -14.13 -7.16 0.27
C LYS A 33 -13.92 -5.73 0.76
N LEU A 34 -13.34 -4.85 -0.05
CA LEU A 34 -13.01 -3.46 0.32
C LEU A 34 -14.04 -2.48 -0.25
N LYS A 35 -15.33 -2.74 0.00
CA LYS A 35 -16.46 -2.05 -0.66
C LYS A 35 -16.59 -0.58 -0.25
N SER A 36 -16.07 -0.21 0.92
CA SER A 36 -16.08 1.17 1.41
C SER A 36 -15.06 2.08 0.72
N ALA A 37 -14.05 1.48 0.08
CA ALA A 37 -12.97 2.18 -0.59
C ALA A 37 -13.24 2.35 -2.10
N GLU A 38 -12.61 3.36 -2.70
CA GLU A 38 -12.37 3.40 -4.14
C GLU A 38 -11.22 2.43 -4.44
N PHE A 39 -11.55 1.19 -4.81
CA PHE A 39 -10.54 0.18 -5.10
C PHE A 39 -9.77 0.51 -6.39
N VAL A 40 -8.44 0.51 -6.33
CA VAL A 40 -7.56 0.74 -7.47
C VAL A 40 -6.53 -0.39 -7.64
N HIS A 41 -6.19 -0.70 -8.89
CA HIS A 41 -5.21 -1.73 -9.25
C HIS A 41 -3.77 -1.20 -9.29
N GLU A 42 -3.40 -0.41 -8.28
CA GLU A 42 -2.03 0.07 -8.09
C GLU A 42 -1.29 -0.84 -7.09
N VAL A 43 0.04 -0.93 -7.22
CA VAL A 43 0.85 -1.83 -6.39
C VAL A 43 0.87 -1.37 -4.93
N ALA A 44 0.96 -0.07 -4.69
CA ALA A 44 0.88 0.54 -3.37
C ALA A 44 0.23 1.93 -3.47
N VAL A 45 -0.75 2.19 -2.63
CA VAL A 45 -1.57 3.41 -2.65
C VAL A 45 -1.36 4.18 -1.35
N PHE A 46 -1.26 5.50 -1.46
CA PHE A 46 -1.38 6.40 -0.32
C PHE A 46 -2.56 7.34 -0.55
N ASP A 47 -3.48 7.38 0.39
CA ASP A 47 -4.57 8.36 0.42
C ASP A 47 -4.77 8.89 1.83
N GLN A 48 -4.67 10.23 1.97
CA GLN A 48 -4.73 10.99 3.21
C GLN A 48 -3.70 10.56 4.27
N ASN A 49 -4.01 9.51 5.03
CA ASN A 49 -3.16 8.99 6.09
C ASN A 49 -3.10 7.45 6.09
N VAL A 50 -3.55 6.82 5.00
CA VAL A 50 -3.61 5.37 4.86
C VAL A 50 -2.72 4.93 3.71
N VAL A 51 -1.83 3.97 3.97
CA VAL A 51 -1.07 3.27 2.94
C VAL A 51 -1.62 1.86 2.78
N THR A 52 -1.98 1.46 1.56
CA THR A 52 -2.40 0.08 1.26
C THR A 52 -1.55 -0.56 0.18
N SER A 53 -1.46 -1.90 0.20
CA SER A 53 -0.71 -2.69 -0.78
C SER A 53 -1.29 -4.11 -0.92
N GLN A 54 -0.88 -4.84 -1.95
CA GLN A 54 -1.61 -6.02 -2.42
C GLN A 54 -1.26 -7.32 -1.71
N GLY A 55 0.02 -7.72 -1.68
CA GLY A 55 0.42 -9.07 -1.29
C GLY A 55 1.92 -9.34 -1.21
N PRO A 56 2.36 -10.61 -1.16
CA PRO A 56 3.76 -10.99 -0.89
C PRO A 56 4.76 -10.51 -1.97
N ALA A 57 4.30 -10.18 -3.18
CA ALA A 57 5.14 -9.61 -4.22
C ALA A 57 5.35 -8.08 -4.09
N THR A 58 4.64 -7.43 -3.17
CA THR A 58 4.59 -5.97 -3.00
C THR A 58 5.13 -5.36 -1.67
N PRO A 59 5.90 -6.08 -0.80
CA PRO A 59 6.45 -5.47 0.42
C PRO A 59 7.36 -4.26 0.18
N TYR A 60 8.19 -4.28 -0.87
CA TYR A 60 9.10 -3.16 -1.15
C TYR A 60 8.35 -1.89 -1.58
N PRO A 61 7.46 -1.93 -2.62
CA PRO A 61 6.57 -0.81 -2.92
C PRO A 61 5.80 -0.29 -1.70
N PHE A 62 5.28 -1.20 -0.87
CA PHE A 62 4.56 -0.84 0.36
C PHE A 62 5.45 -0.05 1.33
N ALA A 63 6.65 -0.57 1.63
CA ALA A 63 7.60 0.08 2.52
C ALA A 63 8.06 1.44 1.97
N PHE A 64 8.34 1.54 0.67
CA PHE A 64 8.74 2.79 0.05
C PHE A 64 7.61 3.83 0.11
N LYS A 65 6.35 3.42 -0.10
CA LYS A 65 5.19 4.30 0.03
C LYS A 65 5.01 4.81 1.46
N ILE A 66 5.28 3.97 2.47
CA ILE A 66 5.29 4.38 3.88
C ILE A 66 6.40 5.42 4.13
N MET A 67 7.61 5.20 3.62
CA MET A 67 8.71 6.17 3.75
C MET A 67 8.32 7.52 3.14
N GLU A 68 7.80 7.51 1.91
CA GLU A 68 7.33 8.71 1.21
C GLU A 68 6.25 9.44 2.03
N ALA A 69 5.27 8.72 2.57
CA ALA A 69 4.21 9.29 3.41
C ALA A 69 4.71 9.88 4.74
N LEU A 70 5.89 9.48 5.21
CA LEU A 70 6.57 10.05 6.38
C LEU A 70 7.55 11.18 6.01
N GLY A 71 7.64 11.57 4.73
CA GLY A 71 8.59 12.57 4.26
C GLY A 71 10.03 12.05 4.17
N ILE A 72 10.22 10.73 4.10
CA ILE A 72 11.53 10.08 3.99
C ILE A 72 11.73 9.63 2.54
N ASP A 73 12.83 10.04 1.91
CA ASP A 73 13.18 9.62 0.55
C ASP A 73 13.64 8.14 0.52
N PRO A 74 12.97 7.25 -0.24
CA PRO A 74 13.35 5.84 -0.35
C PRO A 74 14.52 5.58 -1.30
N SER A 75 15.05 6.57 -2.02
CA SER A 75 16.10 6.40 -3.04
C SER A 75 17.31 5.59 -2.55
N GLY A 76 17.88 5.97 -1.41
CA GLY A 76 19.04 5.28 -0.82
C GLY A 76 18.72 3.85 -0.38
N MET A 77 17.48 3.56 0.00
CA MET A 77 17.04 2.19 0.33
C MET A 77 16.86 1.36 -0.94
N LYS A 78 16.24 1.93 -1.99
CA LYS A 78 16.08 1.30 -3.30
C LYS A 78 17.44 0.91 -3.89
N GLU A 79 18.45 1.77 -3.77
CA GLU A 79 19.81 1.49 -4.23
C GLU A 79 20.46 0.32 -3.46
N ARG A 80 20.43 0.37 -2.12
CA ARG A 80 21.03 -0.68 -1.26
C ARG A 80 20.38 -2.04 -1.43
N LEU A 81 19.09 -2.07 -1.77
CA LEU A 81 18.36 -3.29 -2.07
C LEU A 81 18.51 -3.76 -3.53
N LEU A 82 19.28 -3.03 -4.34
CA LEU A 82 19.38 -3.24 -5.79
C LEU A 82 18.01 -3.26 -6.48
N TYR A 83 17.02 -2.58 -5.89
CA TYR A 83 15.61 -2.70 -6.28
C TYR A 83 15.40 -2.23 -7.73
N SER A 84 15.94 -1.06 -8.08
CA SER A 84 15.86 -0.52 -9.44
C SER A 84 16.68 -1.35 -10.44
N LEU A 85 17.85 -1.85 -10.03
CA LEU A 85 18.68 -2.72 -10.88
C LEU A 85 17.96 -4.05 -11.19
N ALA A 86 17.23 -4.60 -10.22
CA ALA A 86 16.42 -5.80 -10.37
C ALA A 86 15.11 -5.57 -11.16
N GLY A 87 14.89 -4.36 -11.70
CA GLY A 87 13.69 -4.02 -12.48
C GLY A 87 12.44 -3.78 -11.63
N GLY A 88 12.59 -3.53 -10.33
CA GLY A 88 11.52 -3.11 -9.45
C GLY A 88 10.89 -1.79 -9.92
N ARG A 89 9.56 -1.75 -9.96
CA ARG A 89 8.75 -0.62 -10.40
C ARG A 89 7.75 -0.23 -9.33
#